data_AF-A0A521YA81-F1
#
_entry.id   AF-A0A521YA81-F1
#
_cell.length_a   1.000
_cell.length_b   1.000
_cell.length_c   1.000
_cell.angle_alpha   90.00
_cell.angle_beta   90.00
_cell.angle_gamma   90.00
#
_symmetry.space_group_name_H-M   'P 1'
#
loop_
_entity.id
_entity.type
_entity.pdbx_description
1 polymer ?
#
loop_
_entity_poly.entity_id
_entity_poly.type
_entity_poly.pdbx_seq_one_letter_code
_entity_poly.pdbx_strand_id
1 'polypeptide(L)'
;MQAPIIVKPIPNQIINEQAAYGPFELKNFIQSPPGSTSRFSAALDDGQSLPKGMICTQDGVLTGIPARGTQGNHEVIITVENEGGAVQAKFILTIKPSLANAEGVSEYADELKAEIWQALDQNLPAPDLAELYNRAVTPEDVYYLLERWASLIVWDAFNLDPPGESHPLKLDGASPHFNVVDRGCCIVASPKDLFSHERTLEDALQTGRAVGREVYKRNWVIELAGFEKMVRATWVEIQIVGDKHNKPLEVLNFTPTSKELRVYDKEAISSKLKPDPL
;
A
#
# COMPACT_ATOMS: atom_id res chain seq x y z
N MET A 1 49.22 3.30 -31.22
CA MET A 1 47.78 3.59 -31.36
C MET A 1 47.37 4.59 -30.29
N GLN A 2 46.31 5.37 -30.51
CA GLN A 2 45.83 6.32 -29.51
C GLN A 2 44.78 5.65 -28.61
N ALA A 3 44.76 6.02 -27.32
CA ALA A 3 43.72 5.57 -26.40
C ALA A 3 42.36 6.21 -26.73
N PRO A 4 41.24 5.62 -26.30
CA PRO A 4 39.92 6.26 -26.41
C PRO A 4 39.87 7.56 -25.61
N ILE A 5 39.00 8.49 -26.01
CA ILE A 5 38.87 9.80 -25.38
C ILE A 5 37.43 10.07 -24.93
N ILE A 6 37.28 10.76 -23.81
CA ILE A 6 35.99 11.27 -23.35
C ILE A 6 35.70 12.56 -24.13
N VAL A 7 34.62 12.56 -24.91
CA VAL A 7 34.19 13.73 -25.70
C VAL A 7 33.22 14.62 -24.93
N LYS A 8 32.47 14.06 -23.98
CA LYS A 8 31.61 14.81 -23.05
C LYS A 8 31.32 13.97 -21.80
N PRO A 9 31.02 14.61 -20.65
CA PRO A 9 30.65 13.89 -19.43
C PRO A 9 29.38 13.07 -19.64
N ILE A 10 29.30 11.93 -18.98
CA ILE A 10 28.10 11.08 -18.96
C ILE A 10 27.13 11.70 -17.93
N PRO A 11 25.89 12.04 -18.31
CA PRO A 11 24.91 12.56 -17.37
C PRO A 11 24.47 11.48 -16.40
N ASN A 12 24.15 11.87 -15.16
CA ASN A 12 23.53 10.98 -14.18
C ASN A 12 22.26 10.36 -14.75
N GLN A 13 22.00 9.12 -14.35
CA GLN A 13 20.89 8.30 -14.84
C GLN A 13 19.97 7.99 -13.68
N ILE A 14 18.67 7.99 -13.93
CA ILE A 14 17.65 7.67 -12.94
C ILE A 14 16.74 6.61 -13.53
N ILE A 15 16.49 5.54 -12.79
CA ILE A 15 15.61 4.45 -13.19
C ILE A 15 14.91 3.87 -11.96
N ASN A 16 13.73 3.30 -12.16
CA ASN A 16 13.05 2.56 -11.09
C ASN A 16 13.48 1.10 -11.10
N GLU A 17 13.56 0.47 -9.94
CA GLU A 17 13.65 -0.98 -9.86
C GLU A 17 12.55 -1.63 -10.68
N GLN A 18 12.88 -2.78 -11.28
CA GLN A 18 11.97 -3.56 -12.10
C GLN A 18 11.52 -2.87 -13.41
N ALA A 19 12.00 -1.65 -13.70
CA ALA A 19 11.78 -0.98 -14.98
C ALA A 19 12.90 -1.30 -15.98
N ALA A 20 12.55 -1.35 -17.26
CA ALA A 20 13.54 -1.54 -18.33
C ALA A 20 14.38 -0.27 -18.53
N TYR A 21 15.69 -0.44 -18.51
CA TYR A 21 16.69 0.59 -18.77
C TYR A 21 17.38 0.39 -20.11
N GLY A 22 17.57 1.49 -20.84
CA GLY A 22 18.33 1.54 -22.09
C GLY A 22 17.50 1.25 -23.35
N PRO A 23 18.17 1.16 -24.52
CA PRO A 23 19.63 1.18 -24.68
C PRO A 23 20.23 2.56 -24.35
N PHE A 24 21.26 2.58 -23.50
CA PHE A 24 22.04 3.78 -23.22
C PHE A 24 23.43 3.67 -23.88
N GLU A 25 23.60 4.43 -24.96
CA GLU A 25 24.76 4.36 -25.86
C GLU A 25 25.96 5.16 -25.32
N LEU A 26 26.94 4.46 -24.72
CA LEU A 26 28.15 5.07 -24.14
C LEU A 26 29.09 5.67 -25.20
N LYS A 27 28.99 5.19 -26.44
CA LYS A 27 29.72 5.72 -27.60
C LYS A 27 29.39 7.18 -27.92
N ASN A 28 28.26 7.70 -27.41
CA ASN A 28 27.93 9.12 -27.51
C ASN A 28 28.84 9.99 -26.62
N PHE A 29 29.51 9.42 -25.62
CA PHE A 29 30.29 10.13 -24.60
C PHE A 29 31.78 9.80 -24.66
N ILE A 30 32.12 8.60 -25.13
CA ILE A 30 33.50 8.11 -25.25
C ILE A 30 33.73 7.64 -26.68
N GLN A 31 34.71 8.23 -27.36
CA GLN A 31 35.03 7.91 -28.74
C GLN A 31 36.37 7.20 -28.85
N SER A 32 36.37 6.15 -29.66
CA SER A 32 37.56 5.40 -30.04
C SER A 32 38.15 5.95 -31.34
N PRO A 33 39.48 5.93 -31.52
CA PRO A 33 40.08 6.30 -32.80
C PRO A 33 39.56 5.46 -33.97
N PRO A 34 39.46 6.04 -35.17
CA PRO A 34 39.02 5.30 -36.37
C PRO A 34 39.86 4.05 -36.61
N GLY A 35 39.19 2.92 -36.87
CA GLY A 35 39.84 1.64 -37.15
C GLY A 35 40.36 0.89 -35.92
N SER A 36 40.13 1.37 -34.69
CA SER A 36 40.45 0.64 -33.46
C SER A 36 39.22 -0.09 -32.92
N THR A 37 39.40 -1.33 -32.44
CA THR A 37 38.39 -2.06 -31.67
C THR A 37 38.56 -1.70 -30.21
N SER A 38 37.50 -1.19 -29.57
CA SER A 38 37.52 -0.85 -28.15
C SER A 38 36.51 -1.68 -27.39
N ARG A 39 36.87 -2.04 -26.16
CA ARG A 39 36.04 -2.85 -25.27
C ARG A 39 35.53 -1.98 -24.13
N PHE A 40 34.22 -1.98 -23.96
CA PHE A 40 33.56 -1.30 -22.85
C PHE A 40 33.35 -2.28 -21.69
N SER A 41 33.52 -1.78 -20.48
CA SER A 41 33.19 -2.45 -19.22
C SER A 41 32.69 -1.45 -18.19
N ALA A 42 31.91 -1.92 -17.22
CA ALA A 42 31.35 -1.09 -16.17
C ALA A 42 31.44 -1.81 -14.82
N ALA A 43 31.80 -1.06 -13.79
CA ALA A 43 31.84 -1.51 -12.40
C ALA A 43 31.43 -0.35 -11.48
N LEU A 44 31.12 -0.67 -10.23
CA LEU A 44 30.95 0.31 -9.17
C LEU A 44 32.32 0.87 -8.74
N ASP A 45 32.31 1.99 -8.03
CA ASP A 45 33.52 2.67 -7.55
C ASP A 45 34.36 1.84 -6.57
N ASP A 46 33.71 0.97 -5.81
CA ASP A 46 34.33 -0.04 -4.94
C ASP A 46 34.83 -1.29 -5.68
N GLY A 47 34.69 -1.32 -7.01
CA GLY A 47 35.08 -2.43 -7.88
C GLY A 47 34.06 -3.56 -7.97
N GLN A 48 32.90 -3.46 -7.32
CA GLN A 48 31.83 -4.44 -7.45
C GLN A 48 31.17 -4.39 -8.84
N SER A 49 30.45 -5.46 -9.18
CA SER A 49 29.64 -5.50 -10.40
C SER A 49 28.50 -4.50 -10.34
N LEU A 50 27.96 -4.14 -11.51
CA LEU A 50 26.74 -3.33 -11.60
C LEU A 50 25.60 -3.93 -10.75
N PRO A 51 24.64 -3.09 -10.30
CA PRO A 51 23.45 -3.57 -9.60
C PRO A 51 22.78 -4.73 -10.34
N LYS A 52 22.34 -5.74 -9.59
CA LYS A 52 21.78 -6.97 -10.15
C LYS A 52 20.71 -6.66 -11.21
N GLY A 53 20.87 -7.23 -12.41
CA GLY A 53 19.96 -7.02 -13.54
C GLY A 53 20.37 -5.91 -14.51
N MET A 54 21.40 -5.13 -14.17
CA MET A 54 22.06 -4.18 -15.07
C MET A 54 23.27 -4.81 -15.76
N ILE A 55 23.47 -4.48 -17.04
CA ILE A 55 24.54 -5.03 -17.87
C ILE A 55 25.14 -3.92 -18.76
N CYS A 56 26.46 -3.87 -18.85
CA CYS A 56 27.17 -3.12 -19.88
C CYS A 56 27.70 -4.10 -20.92
N THR A 57 27.29 -3.95 -22.17
CA THR A 57 27.84 -4.75 -23.28
C THR A 57 29.24 -4.26 -23.64
N GLN A 58 30.03 -5.14 -24.26
CA GLN A 58 31.36 -4.78 -24.75
C GLN A 58 31.31 -3.73 -25.89
N ASP A 59 30.16 -3.64 -26.57
CA ASP A 59 29.88 -2.65 -27.61
C ASP A 59 29.53 -1.26 -27.06
N GLY A 60 29.48 -1.08 -25.74
CA GLY A 60 29.21 0.20 -25.09
C GLY A 60 27.73 0.52 -24.95
N VAL A 61 26.87 -0.48 -24.80
CA VAL A 61 25.45 -0.30 -24.47
C VAL A 61 25.22 -0.68 -23.02
N LEU A 62 24.75 0.27 -22.21
CA LEU A 62 24.25 0.01 -20.86
C LEU A 62 22.74 -0.24 -20.93
N THR A 63 22.30 -1.37 -20.41
CA THR A 63 20.90 -1.81 -20.47
C THR A 63 20.58 -2.75 -19.32
N GLY A 64 19.30 -3.02 -19.03
CA GLY A 64 18.91 -4.01 -18.04
C GLY A 64 17.57 -3.74 -17.38
N ILE A 65 17.27 -4.53 -16.36
CA ILE A 65 16.14 -4.34 -15.45
C ILE A 65 16.69 -4.46 -14.03
N PRO A 66 16.88 -3.36 -13.28
CA PRO A 66 17.41 -3.44 -11.93
C PRO A 66 16.50 -4.31 -11.05
N ALA A 67 17.10 -5.25 -10.31
CA ALA A 67 16.35 -6.15 -9.44
C ALA A 67 15.81 -5.41 -8.21
N ARG A 68 14.80 -5.99 -7.57
CA ARG A 68 14.31 -5.52 -6.25
C ARG A 68 15.43 -5.60 -5.21
N GLY A 69 15.56 -4.57 -4.37
CA GLY A 69 16.58 -4.47 -3.33
C GLY A 69 17.91 -3.86 -3.80
N THR A 70 17.94 -3.24 -4.97
CA THR A 70 19.07 -2.51 -5.54
C THR A 70 18.89 -0.98 -5.49
N GLN A 71 17.88 -0.48 -4.79
CA GLN A 71 17.63 0.95 -4.66
C GLN A 71 18.82 1.70 -4.04
N GLY A 72 19.00 2.95 -4.45
CA GLY A 72 20.06 3.83 -3.97
C GLY A 72 20.85 4.51 -5.09
N ASN A 73 21.84 5.30 -4.69
CA ASN A 73 22.78 5.96 -5.59
C ASN A 73 24.01 5.09 -5.80
N HIS A 74 24.31 4.74 -7.05
CA HIS A 74 25.44 3.92 -7.43
C HIS A 74 26.42 4.75 -8.27
N GLU A 75 27.65 4.95 -7.81
CA GLU A 75 28.70 5.57 -8.64
C GLU A 75 29.23 4.51 -9.62
N VAL A 76 28.92 4.68 -10.91
CA VAL A 76 29.31 3.75 -11.96
C VAL A 76 30.54 4.28 -12.69
N ILE A 77 31.57 3.45 -12.78
CA ILE A 77 32.79 3.69 -13.55
C ILE A 77 32.73 2.89 -14.86
N ILE A 78 32.71 3.61 -15.98
CA ILE A 78 32.85 3.06 -17.32
C ILE A 78 34.33 3.06 -17.69
N THR A 79 34.87 1.89 -18.00
CA THR A 79 36.24 1.73 -18.53
C THR A 79 36.17 1.33 -20.00
N VAL A 80 36.89 2.06 -20.84
CA VAL A 80 37.01 1.78 -22.28
C VAL A 80 38.47 1.57 -22.62
N GLU A 81 38.79 0.39 -23.13
CA GLU A 81 40.16 -0.02 -23.43
C GLU A 81 40.35 -0.41 -24.90
N ASN A 82 41.52 -0.10 -25.44
CA ASN A 82 41.99 -0.58 -26.75
C ASN A 82 43.52 -0.81 -26.70
N GLU A 83 44.13 -1.17 -27.83
CA GLU A 83 45.59 -1.37 -27.93
C GLU A 83 46.43 -0.11 -27.63
N GLY A 84 45.82 1.07 -27.63
CA GLY A 84 46.46 2.35 -27.31
C GLY A 84 46.37 2.77 -25.83
N GLY A 85 45.57 2.09 -25.02
CA GLY A 85 45.38 2.38 -23.59
C GLY A 85 43.92 2.33 -23.15
N ALA A 86 43.66 2.83 -21.94
CA ALA A 86 42.32 2.85 -21.34
C ALA A 86 41.94 4.25 -20.84
N VAL A 87 40.65 4.54 -20.85
CA VAL A 87 40.06 5.75 -20.27
C VAL A 87 38.89 5.37 -19.37
N GLN A 88 38.67 6.15 -18.30
CA GLN A 88 37.58 5.95 -17.36
C GLN A 88 36.70 7.18 -17.27
N ALA A 89 35.38 6.98 -17.34
CA ALA A 89 34.37 7.99 -17.11
C ALA A 89 33.43 7.54 -16.00
N LYS A 90 32.89 8.50 -15.23
CA LYS A 90 31.99 8.22 -14.11
C LYS A 90 30.64 8.90 -14.28
N PHE A 91 29.60 8.30 -13.73
CA PHE A 91 28.29 8.92 -13.53
C PHE A 91 27.55 8.26 -12.36
N ILE A 92 26.53 8.93 -11.81
CA ILE A 92 25.66 8.34 -10.79
C ILE A 92 24.46 7.68 -11.46
N LEU A 93 24.23 6.41 -11.16
CA LEU A 93 22.99 5.70 -11.44
C LEU A 93 22.13 5.67 -10.17
N THR A 94 21.07 6.46 -10.13
CA THR A 94 20.07 6.42 -9.07
C THR A 94 19.01 5.39 -9.42
N ILE A 95 18.93 4.32 -8.62
CA ILE A 95 17.87 3.33 -8.70
C ILE A 95 16.83 3.67 -7.64
N LYS A 96 15.61 4.00 -8.06
CA LYS A 96 14.47 4.28 -7.17
C LYS A 96 13.69 3.01 -6.86
N PRO A 97 13.04 2.89 -5.69
CA PRO A 97 12.19 1.74 -5.40
C PRO A 97 11.05 1.59 -6.41
N SER A 98 10.59 0.35 -6.59
CA SER A 98 9.42 0.10 -7.44
C SER A 98 8.12 0.49 -6.74
N LEU A 99 7.40 1.47 -7.29
CA LEU A 99 6.07 1.87 -6.82
C LEU A 99 4.93 0.99 -7.36
N ALA A 100 5.25 -0.13 -8.01
CA ALA A 100 4.25 -1.02 -8.61
C ALA A 100 3.39 -1.76 -7.58
N ASN A 101 3.87 -1.91 -6.33
CA ASN A 101 3.18 -2.63 -5.25
C ASN A 101 3.12 -1.77 -3.98
N ALA A 102 2.10 -1.97 -3.14
CA ALA A 102 1.85 -1.14 -1.96
C ALA A 102 2.97 -1.11 -0.92
N GLU A 103 3.70 -2.20 -0.71
CA GLU A 103 4.85 -2.22 0.22
C GLU A 103 5.93 -1.21 -0.22
N GLY A 104 6.26 -1.19 -1.51
CA GLY A 104 7.24 -0.25 -2.06
C GLY A 104 6.75 1.20 -2.04
N VAL A 105 5.43 1.41 -2.13
CA VAL A 105 4.82 2.74 -2.00
C VAL A 105 4.91 3.24 -0.55
N SER A 106 4.63 2.38 0.44
CA SER A 106 4.69 2.78 1.85
C SER A 106 6.12 3.15 2.26
N GLU A 107 7.09 2.29 1.94
CA GLU A 107 8.51 2.54 2.24
C GLU A 107 8.99 3.84 1.58
N TYR A 108 8.72 4.00 0.29
CA TYR A 108 9.10 5.22 -0.43
C TYR A 108 8.42 6.48 0.14
N ALA A 109 7.15 6.40 0.51
CA ALA A 109 6.43 7.53 1.10
C ALA A 109 6.99 7.90 2.48
N ASP A 110 7.42 6.92 3.28
CA ASP A 110 8.03 7.16 4.59
C ASP A 110 9.43 7.78 4.46
N GLU A 111 10.26 7.29 3.54
CA GLU A 111 11.56 7.86 3.22
C GLU A 111 11.41 9.31 2.72
N LEU A 112 10.54 9.54 1.75
CA LEU A 112 10.29 10.87 1.18
C LEU A 112 9.75 11.83 2.24
N LYS A 113 8.88 11.35 3.14
CA LYS A 113 8.39 12.13 4.28
C LYS A 113 9.54 12.53 5.21
N ALA A 114 10.46 11.62 5.51
CA ALA A 114 11.63 11.92 6.33
C ALA A 114 12.53 12.97 5.65
N GLU A 115 12.77 12.84 4.34
CA GLU A 115 13.52 13.82 3.54
C GLU A 115 12.86 15.20 3.55
N ILE A 116 11.54 15.28 3.40
CA ILE A 116 10.79 16.54 3.49
C ILE A 116 10.99 17.18 4.87
N TRP A 117 10.84 16.42 5.95
CA TRP A 117 11.02 16.97 7.30
C TRP A 117 12.45 17.47 7.52
N GLN A 118 13.45 16.73 7.06
CA GLN A 118 14.84 17.15 7.13
C GLN A 118 15.09 18.42 6.31
N ALA A 119 14.54 18.49 5.09
CA ALA A 119 14.68 19.67 4.24
C ALA A 119 14.06 20.91 4.90
N LEU A 120 12.87 20.76 5.49
CA LEU A 120 12.21 21.84 6.22
C LEU A 120 13.01 22.31 7.44
N ASP A 121 13.56 21.38 8.23
CA ASP A 121 14.39 21.69 9.40
C ASP A 121 15.68 22.45 9.01
N GLN A 122 16.27 22.08 7.88
CA GLN A 122 17.51 22.67 7.36
C GLN A 122 17.28 23.86 6.43
N ASN A 123 16.03 24.29 6.22
CA ASN A 123 15.65 25.33 5.26
C ASN A 123 16.18 25.07 3.84
N LEU A 124 16.16 23.80 3.43
CA LEU A 124 16.49 23.31 2.08
C LEU A 124 15.22 23.15 1.24
N PRO A 125 15.34 23.14 -0.10
CA PRO A 125 14.22 22.80 -0.97
C PRO A 125 13.68 21.39 -0.66
N ALA A 126 12.36 21.26 -0.59
CA ALA A 126 11.71 19.96 -0.45
C ALA A 126 11.94 19.08 -1.70
N PRO A 127 12.02 17.75 -1.55
CA PRO A 127 12.12 16.83 -2.67
C PRO A 127 10.89 16.90 -3.58
N ASP A 128 11.07 16.55 -4.86
CA ASP A 128 10.00 16.50 -5.85
C ASP A 128 9.02 15.35 -5.57
N LEU A 129 7.73 15.67 -5.54
CA LEU A 129 6.64 14.73 -5.27
C LEU A 129 5.96 14.22 -6.54
N ALA A 130 6.39 14.66 -7.73
CA ALA A 130 5.75 14.30 -9.00
C ALA A 130 5.60 12.79 -9.20
N GLU A 131 6.57 12.00 -8.76
CA GLU A 131 6.50 10.54 -8.88
C GLU A 131 5.44 9.92 -7.97
N LEU A 132 5.28 10.43 -6.75
CA LEU A 132 4.23 9.98 -5.83
C LEU A 132 2.83 10.37 -6.34
N TYR A 133 2.70 11.54 -6.96
CA TYR A 133 1.42 12.01 -7.50
C TYR A 133 1.01 11.35 -8.81
N ASN A 134 1.99 10.96 -9.64
CA ASN A 134 1.73 10.38 -10.95
C ASN A 134 1.73 8.84 -10.96
N ARG A 135 1.98 8.18 -9.81
CA ARG A 135 1.89 6.72 -9.73
C ARG A 135 0.47 6.23 -9.92
N ALA A 136 0.32 4.99 -10.37
CA ALA A 136 -0.99 4.35 -10.46
C ALA A 136 -1.62 4.18 -9.06
N VAL A 137 -2.94 4.31 -9.00
CA VAL A 137 -3.73 3.99 -7.80
C VAL A 137 -3.65 2.49 -7.55
N THR A 138 -3.32 2.10 -6.31
CA THR A 138 -3.28 0.68 -5.91
C THR A 138 -4.55 0.25 -5.19
N PRO A 139 -4.84 -1.06 -5.09
CA PRO A 139 -5.93 -1.56 -4.26
C PRO A 139 -5.87 -1.09 -2.81
N GLU A 140 -4.67 -0.93 -2.25
CA GLU A 140 -4.43 -0.47 -0.88
C GLU A 140 -4.78 1.01 -0.68
N ASP A 141 -4.57 1.85 -1.69
CA ASP A 141 -5.04 3.25 -1.65
C ASP A 141 -6.56 3.31 -1.55
N VAL A 142 -7.24 2.48 -2.37
CA VAL A 142 -8.70 2.35 -2.33
C VAL A 142 -9.14 1.79 -0.99
N TYR A 143 -8.46 0.76 -0.50
CA TYR A 143 -8.78 0.14 0.78
C TYR A 143 -8.60 1.10 1.96
N TYR A 144 -7.55 1.90 1.95
CA TYR A 144 -7.34 2.97 2.94
C TYR A 144 -8.54 3.92 2.95
N LEU A 145 -8.99 4.39 1.78
CA LEU A 145 -10.17 5.26 1.69
C LEU A 145 -11.46 4.57 2.18
N LEU A 146 -11.66 3.28 1.87
CA LEU A 146 -12.79 2.50 2.37
C LEU A 146 -12.76 2.34 3.89
N GLU A 147 -11.58 2.14 4.49
CA GLU A 147 -11.39 2.10 5.94
C GLU A 147 -11.64 3.48 6.58
N ARG A 148 -11.32 4.57 5.88
CA ARG A 148 -11.75 5.91 6.32
C ARG A 148 -13.26 6.04 6.24
N TRP A 149 -13.93 5.55 5.20
CA TRP A 149 -15.38 5.63 5.11
C TRP A 149 -16.12 4.77 6.15
N ALA A 150 -15.60 3.58 6.44
CA ALA A 150 -16.07 2.60 7.43
C ALA A 150 -17.57 2.68 7.74
N SER A 151 -18.45 2.63 6.75
CA SER A 151 -19.89 2.60 6.98
C SER A 151 -20.36 1.17 7.19
N LEU A 152 -21.41 1.00 7.97
CA LEU A 152 -22.13 -0.26 8.13
C LEU A 152 -23.62 0.02 8.01
N ILE A 153 -24.33 -0.80 7.24
CA ILE A 153 -25.79 -0.78 7.16
C ILE A 153 -26.27 -2.20 7.42
N VAL A 154 -27.22 -2.34 8.34
CA VAL A 154 -27.91 -3.60 8.62
C VAL A 154 -29.39 -3.42 8.35
N TRP A 155 -29.90 -4.11 7.33
CA TRP A 155 -31.29 -4.05 6.91
C TRP A 155 -32.12 -5.11 7.63
N ASP A 156 -33.37 -4.80 7.93
CA ASP A 156 -34.41 -5.80 8.13
C ASP A 156 -34.84 -6.30 6.75
N ALA A 157 -34.45 -7.52 6.40
CA ALA A 157 -34.55 -8.08 5.06
C ALA A 157 -36.00 -8.16 4.55
N PHE A 158 -36.97 -8.22 5.47
CA PHE A 158 -38.38 -8.31 5.12
C PHE A 158 -39.13 -6.97 5.25
N ASN A 159 -38.46 -5.92 5.74
CA ASN A 159 -39.01 -4.58 5.75
C ASN A 159 -38.64 -3.86 4.43
N LEU A 160 -39.62 -3.80 3.52
CA LEU A 160 -39.47 -3.21 2.19
C LEU A 160 -39.76 -1.69 2.16
N ASP A 161 -40.02 -1.08 3.31
CA ASP A 161 -40.22 0.37 3.39
C ASP A 161 -38.91 1.11 3.06
N PRO A 162 -38.98 2.29 2.41
CA PRO A 162 -37.80 3.13 2.24
C PRO A 162 -37.28 3.62 3.60
N PRO A 163 -35.97 3.88 3.76
CA PRO A 163 -35.39 4.42 4.99
C PRO A 163 -36.10 5.69 5.47
N GLY A 164 -36.74 5.61 6.64
CA GLY A 164 -37.52 6.68 7.25
C GLY A 164 -36.67 7.81 7.82
N GLU A 165 -37.22 8.58 8.77
CA GLU A 165 -36.45 9.63 9.46
C GLU A 165 -35.30 9.03 10.28
N SER A 166 -34.23 9.81 10.44
CA SER A 166 -33.03 9.37 11.17
C SER A 166 -33.19 9.57 12.67
N HIS A 167 -33.20 8.48 13.41
CA HIS A 167 -33.30 8.49 14.88
C HIS A 167 -31.97 8.03 15.50
N PRO A 168 -31.23 8.89 16.21
CA PRO A 168 -29.98 8.49 16.84
C PRO A 168 -30.17 7.36 17.87
N LEU A 169 -29.33 6.33 17.78
CA LEU A 169 -29.27 5.24 18.74
C LEU A 169 -28.01 5.35 19.60
N LYS A 170 -28.18 5.26 20.91
CA LYS A 170 -27.07 5.09 21.85
C LYS A 170 -26.96 3.62 22.20
N LEU A 171 -25.95 2.95 21.64
CA LEU A 171 -25.69 1.54 21.88
C LEU A 171 -24.52 1.40 22.86
N ASP A 172 -24.70 0.56 23.87
CA ASP A 172 -23.61 0.18 24.76
C ASP A 172 -22.45 -0.44 23.96
N GLY A 173 -21.20 -0.04 24.24
CA GLY A 173 -20.01 -0.50 23.53
C GLY A 173 -19.82 0.04 22.10
N ALA A 174 -20.71 0.89 21.57
CA ALA A 174 -20.45 1.59 20.32
C ALA A 174 -19.42 2.72 20.54
N SER A 175 -18.54 2.93 19.56
CA SER A 175 -17.51 3.97 19.66
C SER A 175 -18.12 5.37 19.67
N PRO A 176 -17.61 6.31 20.49
CA PRO A 176 -18.02 7.71 20.42
C PRO A 176 -17.63 8.37 19.09
N HIS A 177 -16.75 7.76 18.28
CA HIS A 177 -16.36 8.27 16.96
C HIS A 177 -17.37 7.94 15.85
N PHE A 178 -18.43 7.17 16.15
CA PHE A 178 -19.46 6.79 15.19
C PHE A 178 -20.82 7.41 15.52
N ASN A 179 -21.54 7.77 14.48
CA ASN A 179 -22.98 7.94 14.52
C ASN A 179 -23.61 6.57 14.31
N VAL A 180 -24.61 6.23 15.13
CA VAL A 180 -25.47 5.07 14.90
C VAL A 180 -26.90 5.58 14.86
N VAL A 181 -27.63 5.27 13.81
CA VAL A 181 -28.99 5.76 13.59
C VAL A 181 -29.92 4.63 13.16
N ASP A 182 -31.14 4.67 13.66
CA ASP A 182 -32.28 3.88 13.22
C ASP A 182 -33.01 4.62 12.10
N ARG A 183 -33.36 3.89 11.04
CA ARG A 183 -34.12 4.37 9.87
C ARG A 183 -35.41 3.58 9.68
N GLY A 184 -35.85 2.80 10.67
CA GLY A 184 -37.03 1.93 10.60
C GLY A 184 -36.71 0.58 9.95
N CYS A 185 -36.36 0.58 8.66
CA CYS A 185 -36.00 -0.62 7.91
C CYS A 185 -34.51 -0.98 7.97
N CYS A 186 -33.66 -0.11 8.53
CA CYS A 186 -32.25 -0.40 8.73
C CYS A 186 -31.63 0.38 9.88
N ILE A 187 -30.52 -0.14 10.39
CA ILE A 187 -29.58 0.58 11.26
C ILE A 187 -28.36 0.97 10.43
N VAL A 188 -27.98 2.24 10.49
CA VAL A 188 -26.80 2.78 9.81
C VAL A 188 -25.78 3.24 10.86
N ALA A 189 -24.56 2.73 10.75
CA ALA A 189 -23.41 3.25 11.48
C ALA A 189 -22.43 3.91 10.51
N SER A 190 -22.00 5.12 10.82
CA SER A 190 -21.03 5.87 10.02
C SER A 190 -20.10 6.71 10.90
N PRO A 191 -18.87 6.99 10.44
CA PRO A 191 -17.96 7.86 11.17
C PRO A 191 -18.53 9.26 11.35
N LYS A 192 -18.28 9.88 12.51
CA LYS A 192 -18.58 11.31 12.75
C LYS A 192 -17.65 12.22 11.96
N ASP A 193 -16.40 11.80 11.82
CA ASP A 193 -15.37 12.50 11.10
C ASP A 193 -14.59 11.50 10.23
N LEU A 194 -14.71 11.70 8.91
CA LEU A 194 -14.05 10.89 7.90
C LEU A 194 -12.52 11.03 7.98
N PHE A 195 -12.04 12.19 8.40
CA PHE A 195 -10.63 12.57 8.40
C PHE A 195 -9.97 12.61 9.78
N SER A 196 -10.69 12.24 10.84
CA SER A 196 -10.13 12.15 12.19
C SER A 196 -8.95 11.17 12.27
N HIS A 197 -7.83 11.62 12.83
CA HIS A 197 -6.67 10.78 13.12
C HIS A 197 -6.80 9.98 14.43
N GLU A 198 -7.84 10.26 15.22
CA GLU A 198 -8.08 9.61 16.52
C GLU A 198 -8.90 8.32 16.38
N ARG A 199 -9.73 8.23 15.34
CA ARG A 199 -10.55 7.04 15.08
C ARG A 199 -9.69 5.90 14.54
N THR A 200 -9.80 4.76 15.20
CA THR A 200 -9.07 3.53 14.85
C THR A 200 -9.95 2.54 14.12
N LEU A 201 -9.35 1.48 13.59
CA LEU A 201 -10.09 0.32 13.10
C LEU A 201 -10.93 -0.33 14.21
N GLU A 202 -10.41 -0.40 15.44
CA GLU A 202 -11.12 -1.01 16.57
C GLU A 202 -12.43 -0.27 16.88
N ASP A 203 -12.46 1.06 16.72
CA ASP A 203 -13.68 1.86 16.84
C ASP A 203 -14.79 1.41 15.89
N ALA A 204 -14.41 1.04 14.66
CA ALA A 204 -15.34 0.51 13.68
C ALA A 204 -15.83 -0.88 14.10
N LEU A 205 -14.92 -1.77 14.53
CA LEU A 205 -15.27 -3.14 14.90
C LEU A 205 -16.19 -3.19 16.12
N GLN A 206 -15.90 -2.42 17.18
CA GLN A 206 -16.74 -2.37 18.37
C GLN A 206 -18.14 -1.81 18.08
N THR A 207 -18.22 -0.81 17.19
CA THR A 207 -19.50 -0.26 16.74
C THR A 207 -20.29 -1.30 15.95
N GLY A 208 -19.65 -2.06 15.07
CA GLY A 208 -20.29 -3.17 14.36
C GLY A 208 -20.86 -4.23 15.30
N ARG A 209 -20.09 -4.66 16.31
CA ARG A 209 -20.57 -5.58 17.35
C ARG A 209 -21.75 -5.01 18.14
N ALA A 210 -21.69 -3.73 18.52
CA ALA A 210 -22.81 -3.07 19.20
C ALA A 210 -24.09 -3.04 18.35
N VAL A 211 -23.97 -2.76 17.05
CA VAL A 211 -25.09 -2.84 16.09
C VAL A 211 -25.61 -4.28 15.98
N GLY A 212 -24.72 -5.27 15.92
CA GLY A 212 -25.07 -6.70 15.91
C GLY A 212 -25.93 -7.13 17.11
N ARG A 213 -25.56 -6.69 18.32
CA ARG A 213 -26.36 -6.91 19.53
C ARG A 213 -27.75 -6.25 19.46
N GLU A 214 -27.83 -5.04 18.90
CA GLU A 214 -29.10 -4.32 18.77
C GLU A 214 -30.05 -5.01 17.77
N VAL A 215 -29.59 -5.40 16.58
CA VAL A 215 -30.44 -6.11 15.61
C VAL A 215 -30.86 -7.48 16.12
N TYR A 216 -30.01 -8.15 16.91
CA TYR A 216 -30.37 -9.39 17.58
C TYR A 216 -31.54 -9.20 18.57
N LYS A 217 -31.51 -8.14 19.39
CA LYS A 217 -32.63 -7.79 20.30
C LYS A 217 -33.93 -7.55 19.54
N ARG A 218 -33.84 -6.96 18.35
CA ARG A 218 -34.99 -6.67 17.48
C ARG A 218 -35.55 -7.90 16.76
N ASN A 219 -34.82 -9.02 16.78
CA ASN A 219 -35.21 -10.29 16.17
C ASN A 219 -35.49 -10.17 14.66
N TRP A 220 -34.64 -9.42 13.95
CA TRP A 220 -34.73 -9.27 12.50
C TRP A 220 -34.11 -10.46 11.78
N VAL A 221 -34.59 -10.75 10.57
CA VAL A 221 -33.78 -11.43 9.55
C VAL A 221 -33.07 -10.34 8.78
N ILE A 222 -31.76 -10.46 8.58
CA ILE A 222 -30.97 -9.30 8.17
C ILE A 222 -30.18 -9.48 6.87
N GLU A 223 -29.90 -8.34 6.25
CA GLU A 223 -28.87 -8.19 5.23
C GLU A 223 -27.81 -7.19 5.68
N LEU A 224 -26.53 -7.52 5.46
CA LEU A 224 -25.38 -6.71 5.85
C LEU A 224 -24.78 -6.00 4.63
N ALA A 225 -24.43 -4.72 4.78
CA ALA A 225 -23.73 -3.96 3.75
C ALA A 225 -22.73 -2.97 4.37
N GLY A 226 -21.70 -2.61 3.60
CA GLY A 226 -20.71 -1.61 3.99
C GLY A 226 -19.31 -2.18 4.13
N PHE A 227 -18.50 -1.55 4.99
CA PHE A 227 -17.10 -1.88 5.20
C PHE A 227 -16.94 -3.31 5.71
N GLU A 228 -16.22 -4.12 4.95
CA GLU A 228 -16.18 -5.58 5.16
C GLU A 228 -15.73 -6.00 6.56
N LYS A 229 -14.80 -5.28 7.19
CA LYS A 229 -14.33 -5.61 8.53
C LYS A 229 -15.44 -5.38 9.58
N MET A 230 -16.27 -4.35 9.41
CA MET A 230 -17.45 -4.13 10.26
C MET A 230 -18.52 -5.19 10.01
N VAL A 231 -18.80 -5.53 8.75
CA VAL A 231 -19.74 -6.60 8.39
C VAL A 231 -19.34 -7.92 9.05
N ARG A 232 -18.07 -8.31 8.95
CA ARG A 232 -17.53 -9.53 9.59
C ARG A 232 -17.66 -9.49 11.11
N ALA A 233 -17.27 -8.38 11.75
CA ALA A 233 -17.40 -8.25 13.20
C ALA A 233 -18.86 -8.31 13.67
N THR A 234 -19.77 -7.71 12.91
CA THR A 234 -21.22 -7.76 13.17
C THR A 234 -21.75 -9.18 13.06
N TRP A 235 -21.39 -9.90 11.99
CA TRP A 235 -21.79 -11.29 11.78
C TRP A 235 -21.30 -12.20 12.91
N VAL A 236 -20.01 -12.11 13.29
CA VAL A 236 -19.42 -12.91 14.38
C VAL A 236 -20.16 -12.67 15.69
N GLU A 237 -20.42 -11.41 16.05
CA GLU A 237 -21.16 -11.07 17.27
C GLU A 237 -22.56 -11.68 17.29
N ILE A 238 -23.28 -11.61 16.17
CA ILE A 238 -24.62 -12.17 16.04
C ILE A 238 -24.61 -13.69 16.27
N GLN A 239 -23.62 -14.41 15.71
CA GLN A 239 -23.48 -15.84 15.94
C GLN A 239 -23.20 -16.14 17.42
N ILE A 240 -22.30 -15.38 18.06
CA ILE A 240 -21.95 -15.56 19.48
C ILE A 240 -23.18 -15.37 20.37
N VAL A 241 -23.94 -14.30 20.14
CA VAL A 241 -25.15 -13.99 20.90
C VAL A 241 -26.24 -15.03 20.63
N GLY A 242 -26.41 -15.45 19.37
CA GLY A 242 -27.35 -16.49 18.98
C GLY A 242 -27.08 -17.83 19.66
N ASP A 243 -25.83 -18.29 19.69
CA ASP A 243 -25.43 -19.51 20.38
C ASP A 243 -25.64 -19.41 21.89
N LYS A 244 -25.30 -18.26 22.49
CA LYS A 244 -25.47 -18.02 23.92
C LYS A 244 -26.94 -18.12 24.36
N HIS A 245 -27.86 -17.64 23.54
CA HIS A 245 -29.30 -17.66 23.83
C HIS A 245 -30.03 -18.82 23.16
N ASN A 246 -29.31 -19.74 22.50
CA ASN A 246 -29.87 -20.87 21.76
C ASN A 246 -30.95 -20.43 20.75
N LYS A 247 -30.71 -19.31 20.07
CA LYS A 247 -31.61 -18.71 19.09
C LYS A 247 -30.78 -18.06 17.99
N PRO A 248 -30.37 -18.81 16.96
CA PRO A 248 -29.61 -18.25 15.84
C PRO A 248 -30.45 -17.22 15.09
N LEU A 249 -29.78 -16.19 14.57
CA LEU A 249 -30.38 -15.16 13.72
C LEU A 249 -29.90 -15.35 12.29
N GLU A 250 -30.83 -15.28 11.34
CA GLU A 250 -30.57 -15.52 9.93
C GLU A 250 -30.01 -14.27 9.24
N VAL A 251 -28.92 -14.44 8.49
CA VAL A 251 -28.26 -13.41 7.68
C VAL A 251 -28.28 -13.87 6.22
N LEU A 252 -29.07 -13.21 5.37
CA LEU A 252 -29.39 -13.74 4.03
C LEU A 252 -28.25 -13.59 3.02
N ASN A 253 -27.46 -12.51 3.13
CA ASN A 253 -26.49 -12.11 2.12
C ASN A 253 -25.02 -12.28 2.56
N PHE A 254 -24.76 -13.12 3.57
CA PHE A 254 -23.42 -13.32 4.09
C PHE A 254 -23.05 -14.80 4.18
N THR A 255 -22.04 -15.20 3.40
CA THR A 255 -21.45 -16.54 3.45
C THR A 255 -20.07 -16.46 4.10
N PRO A 256 -19.88 -16.99 5.33
CA PRO A 256 -18.59 -16.91 6.02
C PRO A 256 -17.55 -17.78 5.30
N THR A 257 -16.31 -17.30 5.20
CA THR A 257 -15.20 -18.14 4.75
C THR A 257 -14.61 -18.93 5.92
N SER A 258 -13.70 -19.86 5.63
CA SER A 258 -12.95 -20.60 6.66
C SER A 258 -12.12 -19.69 7.57
N LYS A 259 -11.88 -18.42 7.19
CA LYS A 259 -11.21 -17.44 8.05
C LYS A 259 -12.19 -16.88 9.09
N GLU A 260 -13.39 -16.49 8.68
CA GLU A 260 -14.43 -15.99 9.60
C GLU A 260 -14.85 -17.08 10.60
N LEU A 261 -15.00 -18.33 10.15
CA LEU A 261 -15.32 -19.45 11.04
C LEU A 261 -14.25 -19.65 12.13
N ARG A 262 -12.97 -19.52 11.78
CA ARG A 262 -11.86 -19.60 12.77
C ARG A 262 -11.88 -18.44 13.76
N VAL A 263 -12.24 -17.23 13.32
CA VAL A 263 -12.38 -16.08 14.22
C VAL A 263 -13.55 -16.31 15.17
N TYR A 264 -14.69 -16.76 14.64
CA TYR A 264 -15.86 -17.13 15.43
C TYR A 264 -15.53 -18.17 16.50
N ASP A 265 -14.90 -19.30 16.13
CA ASP A 265 -14.54 -20.37 17.08
C ASP A 265 -13.68 -19.83 18.23
N LYS A 266 -12.69 -18.99 17.90
CA LYS A 266 -11.80 -18.36 18.88
C LYS A 266 -12.55 -17.42 19.83
N GLU A 267 -13.42 -16.58 19.29
CA GLU A 267 -14.18 -15.60 20.08
C GLU A 267 -15.28 -16.26 20.91
N ALA A 268 -15.95 -17.28 20.39
CA ALA A 268 -16.95 -18.09 21.11
C ALA A 268 -16.34 -18.82 22.32
N ILE A 269 -15.09 -19.28 22.22
CA ILE A 269 -14.35 -19.83 23.37
C ILE A 269 -14.09 -18.72 24.40
N SER A 270 -13.69 -17.52 23.96
CA SER A 270 -13.40 -16.41 24.86
C SER A 270 -14.66 -15.81 25.51
N SER A 271 -15.82 -15.83 24.84
CA SER A 271 -17.06 -15.24 25.35
C SER A 271 -17.68 -16.08 26.46
N LYS A 272 -17.54 -17.42 26.41
CA LYS A 272 -17.91 -18.34 27.50
C LYS A 272 -17.20 -18.04 28.83
N LEU A 273 -16.09 -17.29 28.80
CA LEU A 273 -15.30 -16.90 29.97
C LEU A 273 -15.65 -15.52 30.53
N LYS A 274 -16.58 -14.76 29.90
CA LYS A 274 -16.94 -13.39 30.31
C LYS A 274 -18.41 -13.29 30.78
N PRO A 275 -18.72 -12.40 31.76
CA PRO A 275 -20.09 -12.18 32.21
C PRO A 275 -20.98 -11.53 31.14
N ASP A 276 -22.30 -11.65 31.31
CA ASP A 276 -23.29 -11.22 30.33
C ASP A 276 -23.35 -9.69 30.18
N PRO A 277 -23.19 -9.13 28.96
CA PRO A 277 -23.34 -7.70 28.70
C PRO A 277 -24.77 -7.28 28.31
N LEU A 278 -25.75 -8.21 28.33
CA LEU A 278 -27.17 -7.92 28.05
C LEU A 278 -27.97 -7.55 29.30
#